data_AF-A0A2U9PZA5-F1
#
_entry.id   AF-A0A2U9PZA5-F1
#
_cell.length_a   1.000
_cell.length_b   1.000
_cell.length_c   1.000
_cell.angle_alpha   90.00
_cell.angle_beta   90.00
_cell.angle_gamma   90.00
#
_symmetry.space_group_name_H-M   'P 1'
#
loop_
_entity.id
_entity.type
_entity.pdbx_description
1 polymer ?
#
loop_
_entity_poly.entity_id
_entity_poly.type
_entity_poly.pdbx_seq_one_letter_code
_entity_poly.pdbx_strand_id
1 'polypeptide(L)'
;MLHHVVGEEVKRTEYTRAHRQEYRRKVQLCLDVFETMLNQSSFEFERPLTGMEIECNLVDRDYQPALRNHEVLKSIADPAYQTELGAYNIELNVPPRPLPGRSALELEDEVRASLNAAEAKAAAEGTHIVMIGILPTLMPEHLSGSWMSDSTRYQALNDSIFTARGEDLVIDISGPERLSIQAASIAPESACTSMQLHQQVSPAEFAQYWNAAQVLAGPQLAVGANSPFFFGHHLWAETRIELFTQATDTRPDELKTQGVRPRVWFGERWITSIFDLFEENVRYFPSLLPEVSDEDPAAELAAGRTPKLSELRLHNGTIYRWNRPIYDVVNGMPHLRVENRVLPAGPTVIDMMANAAFYYGLLRTLSEEDRPIWTKMSFAAAQHNFTAAAQHGMESRLYWPELGEVTPDELILRQLLPLAHEGLRRRGVAGEVCDRYLGVIEGRAKTGQTGAAWQVSTVQRIQESGRSRPEALAGMLREYVERMHSNEPVHTWG
;
A
#
# COMPACT_ATOMS: atom_id res chain seq x y z
N MET A 1 -1.38 -21.10 11.23
CA MET A 1 -0.71 -19.84 11.59
C MET A 1 -0.18 -19.28 10.29
N LEU A 2 -0.85 -18.27 9.75
CA LEU A 2 -0.54 -17.68 8.45
C LEU A 2 0.43 -16.54 8.73
N HIS A 3 1.70 -16.73 8.41
CA HIS A 3 2.68 -15.66 8.41
C HIS A 3 2.98 -15.34 6.95
N HIS A 4 2.40 -14.26 6.44
CA HIS A 4 3.01 -13.53 5.35
C HIS A 4 4.18 -12.78 5.98
N VAL A 5 5.42 -13.17 5.65
CA VAL A 5 6.58 -12.37 6.03
C VAL A 5 6.65 -11.25 5.00
N VAL A 6 6.47 -10.00 5.43
CA VAL A 6 6.64 -8.85 4.53
C VAL A 6 8.11 -8.76 4.17
N GLY A 7 8.41 -9.25 2.98
CA GLY A 7 9.76 -9.33 2.44
C GLY A 7 10.60 -10.46 3.04
N GLU A 8 11.09 -11.38 2.21
CA GLU A 8 11.96 -12.47 2.68
C GLU A 8 13.28 -11.93 3.26
N GLU A 9 13.64 -12.36 4.48
CA GLU A 9 14.91 -12.05 5.11
C GLU A 9 16.09 -12.51 4.24
N VAL A 10 17.14 -11.70 4.19
CA VAL A 10 18.35 -11.99 3.40
C VAL A 10 19.53 -12.29 4.30
N LYS A 11 20.45 -13.13 3.81
CA LYS A 11 21.62 -13.55 4.60
C LYS A 11 22.82 -12.64 4.36
N ARG A 12 22.78 -11.81 3.31
CA ARG A 12 23.92 -11.02 2.83
C ARG A 12 23.52 -9.57 2.53
N THR A 13 24.45 -8.67 2.79
CA THR A 13 24.37 -7.26 2.40
C THR A 13 25.08 -6.97 1.07
N GLU A 14 26.05 -7.80 0.67
CA GLU A 14 26.82 -7.65 -0.57
C GLU A 14 26.71 -8.84 -1.53
N TYR A 15 26.67 -8.56 -2.83
CA TYR A 15 26.47 -9.58 -3.87
C TYR A 15 27.48 -9.49 -5.01
N THR A 16 28.15 -10.61 -5.26
CA THR A 16 29.14 -10.75 -6.34
C THR A 16 28.49 -10.84 -7.72
N ARG A 17 29.29 -10.67 -8.79
CA ARG A 17 28.84 -10.88 -10.18
C ARG A 17 28.32 -12.30 -10.41
N ALA A 18 28.95 -13.30 -9.79
CA ALA A 18 28.52 -14.69 -9.88
C ALA A 18 27.15 -14.91 -9.22
N HIS A 19 26.90 -14.33 -8.04
CA HIS A 19 25.58 -14.39 -7.39
C HIS A 19 24.49 -13.79 -8.28
N ARG A 20 24.76 -12.64 -8.91
CA ARG A 20 23.81 -11.98 -9.81
C ARG A 20 23.50 -12.82 -11.05
N GLN A 21 24.52 -13.45 -11.65
CA GLN A 21 24.34 -14.32 -12.81
C GLN A 21 23.49 -15.55 -12.46
N GLU A 22 23.80 -16.20 -11.34
CA GLU A 22 23.07 -17.38 -10.90
C GLU A 22 21.63 -17.05 -10.50
N TYR A 23 21.42 -15.96 -9.75
CA TYR A 23 20.08 -15.49 -9.42
C TYR A 23 19.24 -15.22 -10.67
N ARG A 24 19.81 -14.54 -11.69
CA ARG A 24 19.11 -14.31 -12.96
C ARG A 24 18.69 -15.63 -13.62
N ARG A 25 19.58 -16.62 -13.69
CA ARG A 25 19.27 -17.95 -14.23
C ARG A 25 18.13 -18.60 -13.44
N LYS A 26 18.18 -18.51 -12.11
CA LYS A 26 17.20 -19.16 -11.23
C LYS A 26 15.84 -18.46 -11.20
N VAL A 27 15.80 -17.13 -11.32
CA VAL A 27 14.56 -16.36 -11.54
C VAL A 27 13.89 -16.75 -12.85
N GLN A 28 14.65 -16.89 -13.94
CA GLN A 28 14.08 -17.36 -15.22
C GLN A 28 13.52 -18.78 -15.08
N LEU A 29 14.26 -19.69 -14.44
CA LEU A 29 13.76 -21.04 -14.17
C LEU A 29 12.46 -21.02 -13.33
N CYS A 30 12.38 -20.16 -12.32
CA CYS A 30 11.14 -20.01 -11.54
C CYS A 30 9.98 -19.47 -12.39
N LEU A 31 10.24 -18.55 -13.33
CA LEU A 31 9.23 -18.04 -14.25
C LEU A 31 8.70 -19.14 -15.19
N ASP A 32 9.59 -19.96 -15.76
CA ASP A 32 9.21 -21.07 -16.65
C ASP A 32 8.39 -22.14 -15.90
N VAL A 33 8.76 -22.42 -14.64
CA VAL A 33 8.00 -23.32 -13.76
C VAL A 33 6.65 -22.69 -13.42
N PHE A 34 6.60 -21.39 -13.12
CA PHE A 34 5.35 -20.69 -12.83
C PHE A 34 4.38 -20.73 -14.02
N GLU A 35 4.87 -20.52 -15.25
CA GLU A 35 4.05 -20.68 -16.48
C GLU A 35 3.44 -22.08 -16.57
N THR A 36 4.24 -23.11 -16.29
CA THR A 36 3.79 -24.50 -16.29
C THR A 36 2.70 -24.71 -15.23
N MET A 37 2.90 -24.17 -14.03
CA MET A 37 1.94 -24.27 -12.93
C MET A 37 0.60 -23.63 -13.26
N LEU A 38 0.59 -22.44 -13.88
CA LEU A 38 -0.66 -21.75 -14.27
C LEU A 38 -1.53 -22.60 -15.21
N ASN A 39 -0.93 -23.50 -15.99
CA ASN A 39 -1.64 -24.39 -16.91
C ASN A 39 -2.01 -25.76 -16.33
N GLN A 40 -1.25 -26.25 -15.33
CA GLN A 40 -1.29 -27.66 -14.92
C GLN A 40 -1.63 -27.88 -13.44
N SER A 41 -1.46 -26.86 -12.60
CA SER A 41 -1.63 -26.99 -11.14
C SER A 41 -3.04 -26.58 -10.69
N SER A 42 -3.49 -27.21 -9.61
CA SER A 42 -4.70 -26.76 -8.89
C SER A 42 -4.30 -25.67 -7.90
N PHE A 43 -4.86 -24.48 -8.10
CA PHE A 43 -4.74 -23.37 -7.15
C PHE A 43 -5.92 -23.40 -6.18
N GLU A 44 -5.66 -23.11 -4.91
CA GLU A 44 -6.74 -23.03 -3.92
C GLU A 44 -7.54 -21.74 -4.14
N PHE A 45 -8.84 -21.88 -4.42
CA PHE A 45 -9.74 -20.73 -4.66
C PHE A 45 -11.20 -20.97 -4.25
N GLU A 46 -11.56 -22.15 -3.70
CA GLU A 46 -12.96 -22.48 -3.40
C GLU A 46 -13.64 -21.49 -2.41
N ARG A 47 -12.85 -20.83 -1.57
CA ARG A 47 -13.30 -19.80 -0.62
C ARG A 47 -12.34 -18.61 -0.65
N PRO A 48 -12.53 -17.66 -1.57
CA PRO A 48 -11.59 -16.54 -1.74
C PRO A 48 -11.49 -15.72 -0.45
N LEU A 49 -10.29 -15.65 0.10
CA LEU A 49 -10.01 -14.86 1.30
C LEU A 49 -9.71 -13.40 0.94
N THR A 50 -10.05 -12.52 1.87
CA THR A 50 -9.58 -11.14 1.91
C THR A 50 -8.57 -10.98 3.05
N GLY A 51 -7.55 -10.16 2.85
CA GLY A 51 -6.52 -9.85 3.85
C GLY A 51 -6.30 -8.36 3.98
N MET A 52 -5.74 -7.93 5.10
CA MET A 52 -5.47 -6.52 5.38
C MET A 52 -4.15 -6.38 6.15
N GLU A 53 -3.32 -5.44 5.73
CA GLU A 53 -2.10 -5.03 6.43
C GLU A 53 -2.23 -3.53 6.76
N ILE A 54 -1.84 -3.12 7.97
CA ILE A 54 -1.92 -1.73 8.43
C ILE A 54 -0.56 -1.32 8.98
N GLU A 55 0.07 -0.33 8.36
CA GLU A 55 1.30 0.27 8.84
C GLU A 55 0.97 1.46 9.77
N CYS A 56 1.70 1.57 10.87
CA CYS A 56 1.51 2.60 11.88
C CYS A 56 2.83 3.33 12.16
N ASN A 57 2.72 4.58 12.58
CA ASN A 57 3.83 5.40 13.06
C ASN A 57 3.85 5.38 14.59
N LEU A 58 5.04 5.55 15.16
CA LEU A 58 5.27 5.68 16.59
C LEU A 58 5.66 7.11 16.91
N VAL A 59 5.02 7.70 17.90
CA VAL A 59 5.30 9.07 18.36
C VAL A 59 5.52 9.13 19.86
N ASP A 60 6.26 10.12 20.33
CA ASP A 60 6.39 10.41 21.77
C ASP A 60 5.23 11.28 22.29
N ARG A 61 5.30 11.65 23.57
CA ARG A 61 4.32 12.52 24.25
C ARG A 61 4.16 13.92 23.64
N ASP A 62 5.16 14.37 22.89
CA ASP A 62 5.20 15.65 22.21
C ASP A 62 4.82 15.50 20.72
N TYR A 63 4.32 14.30 20.35
CA TYR A 63 3.90 13.91 19.02
C TYR A 63 5.03 14.01 17.98
N GLN A 64 6.28 13.85 18.41
CA GLN A 64 7.45 13.70 17.53
C GLN A 64 7.72 12.22 17.24
N PRO A 65 8.35 11.86 16.11
CA PRO A 65 8.68 10.47 15.78
C PRO A 65 9.48 9.78 16.91
N ALA A 66 9.00 8.62 17.35
CA ALA A 66 9.67 7.78 18.35
C ALA A 66 10.37 6.59 17.68
N LEU A 67 11.70 6.65 17.55
CA LEU A 67 12.55 5.61 16.96
C LEU A 67 12.69 4.39 17.91
N ARG A 68 11.59 3.72 18.24
CA ARG A 68 11.49 2.70 19.31
C ARG A 68 10.66 1.47 18.93
N ASN A 69 10.60 1.13 17.64
CA ASN A 69 9.77 0.02 17.19
C ASN A 69 10.17 -1.32 17.81
N HIS A 70 11.45 -1.58 18.04
CA HIS A 70 11.90 -2.81 18.68
C HIS A 70 11.38 -2.95 20.12
N GLU A 71 11.51 -1.90 20.92
CA GLU A 71 11.00 -1.87 22.30
C GLU A 71 9.48 -2.02 22.32
N VAL A 72 8.77 -1.28 21.47
CA VAL A 72 7.31 -1.34 21.35
C VAL A 72 6.85 -2.73 20.93
N LEU A 73 7.46 -3.34 19.91
CA LEU A 73 7.11 -4.68 19.44
C LEU A 73 7.39 -5.75 20.50
N LYS A 74 8.49 -5.63 21.24
CA LYS A 74 8.79 -6.51 22.36
C LYS A 74 7.74 -6.39 23.48
N SER A 75 7.23 -5.19 23.72
CA SER A 75 6.16 -4.92 24.68
C SER A 75 4.82 -5.51 24.21
N ILE A 76 4.48 -5.28 22.94
CA ILE A 76 3.30 -5.84 22.27
C ILE A 76 3.33 -7.37 22.34
N ALA A 77 4.47 -8.00 22.05
CA ALA A 77 4.69 -9.44 22.12
C ALA A 77 3.63 -10.27 21.36
N ASP A 78 3.19 -9.76 20.21
CA ASP A 78 2.21 -10.39 19.33
C ASP A 78 2.84 -10.57 17.94
N PRO A 79 2.93 -11.80 17.40
CA PRO A 79 3.54 -12.07 16.10
C PRO A 79 2.75 -11.53 14.90
N ALA A 80 1.54 -10.99 15.10
CA ALA A 80 0.84 -10.23 14.07
C ALA A 80 1.48 -8.86 13.81
N TYR A 81 2.32 -8.37 14.74
CA TYR A 81 3.04 -7.11 14.61
C TYR A 81 4.50 -7.33 14.23
N GLN A 82 5.02 -6.53 13.29
CA GLN A 82 6.41 -6.58 12.86
C GLN A 82 7.02 -5.19 12.62
N THR A 83 8.34 -5.15 12.43
CA THR A 83 9.08 -3.93 12.08
C THR A 83 8.87 -3.56 10.62
N GLU A 84 8.72 -2.27 10.35
CA GLU A 84 8.83 -1.70 9.00
C GLU A 84 10.19 -1.06 8.76
N LEU A 85 10.43 -0.47 7.58
CA LEU A 85 11.73 0.13 7.24
C LEU A 85 12.23 1.11 8.31
N GLY A 86 11.38 2.05 8.74
CA GLY A 86 11.72 3.04 9.74
C GLY A 86 11.64 2.48 11.17
N ALA A 87 12.59 2.86 12.02
CA ALA A 87 12.63 2.53 13.44
C ALA A 87 11.46 3.14 14.24
N TYR A 88 10.66 4.00 13.62
CA TYR A 88 9.41 4.56 14.14
C TYR A 88 8.17 3.94 13.48
N ASN A 89 8.31 2.90 12.67
CA ASN A 89 7.21 2.24 12.00
C ASN A 89 7.05 0.81 12.51
N ILE A 90 5.79 0.39 12.61
CA ILE A 90 5.38 -0.99 12.86
C ILE A 90 4.24 -1.34 11.89
N GLU A 91 4.07 -2.62 11.59
CA GLU A 91 2.97 -3.11 10.77
C GLU A 91 2.15 -4.15 11.52
N LEU A 92 0.83 -4.10 11.38
CA LEU A 92 -0.13 -5.11 11.81
C LEU A 92 -0.59 -5.94 10.59
N ASN A 93 -0.32 -7.24 10.60
CA ASN A 93 -0.86 -8.21 9.66
C ASN A 93 -2.17 -8.79 10.20
N VAL A 94 -3.29 -8.48 9.55
CA VAL A 94 -4.60 -8.97 9.99
C VAL A 94 -4.88 -10.35 9.38
N PRO A 95 -5.23 -11.36 10.20
CA PRO A 95 -5.48 -12.71 9.69
C PRO A 95 -6.54 -12.72 8.57
N PRO A 96 -6.25 -13.37 7.43
CA PRO A 96 -7.15 -13.35 6.29
C PRO A 96 -8.42 -14.13 6.59
N ARG A 97 -9.54 -13.67 6.05
CA ARG A 97 -10.86 -14.27 6.26
C ARG A 97 -11.79 -14.08 5.07
N PRO A 98 -12.84 -14.90 4.93
CA PRO A 98 -13.98 -14.59 4.07
C PRO A 98 -14.73 -13.34 4.59
N LEU A 99 -15.47 -12.66 3.70
CA LEU A 99 -16.25 -11.47 4.05
C LEU A 99 -17.78 -11.58 3.76
N PRO A 100 -18.49 -12.66 4.12
CA PRO A 100 -19.95 -12.71 4.04
C PRO A 100 -20.62 -12.17 5.32
N GLY A 101 -21.93 -11.96 5.27
CA GLY A 101 -22.76 -11.61 6.42
C GLY A 101 -22.24 -10.40 7.19
N ARG A 102 -21.97 -10.59 8.48
CA ARG A 102 -21.49 -9.56 9.41
C ARG A 102 -19.98 -9.58 9.66
N SER A 103 -19.22 -10.39 8.90
CA SER A 103 -17.78 -10.59 9.13
C SER A 103 -16.94 -9.32 9.09
N ALA A 104 -17.37 -8.27 8.36
CA ALA A 104 -16.69 -6.99 8.37
C ALA A 104 -16.83 -6.23 9.70
N LEU A 105 -17.98 -6.36 10.40
CA LEU A 105 -18.16 -5.76 11.73
C LEU A 105 -17.27 -6.45 12.76
N GLU A 106 -17.20 -7.78 12.71
CA GLU A 106 -16.30 -8.58 13.55
C GLU A 106 -14.84 -8.19 13.30
N LEU A 107 -14.46 -7.97 12.02
CA LEU A 107 -13.13 -7.51 11.65
C LEU A 107 -12.82 -6.11 12.20
N GLU A 108 -13.77 -5.17 12.14
CA GLU A 108 -13.63 -3.83 12.76
C GLU A 108 -13.35 -3.95 14.26
N ASP A 109 -14.15 -4.76 14.98
CA ASP A 109 -14.02 -4.96 16.42
C ASP A 109 -12.67 -5.59 16.79
N GLU A 110 -12.24 -6.61 16.05
CA GLU A 110 -10.96 -7.30 16.28
C GLU A 110 -9.75 -6.40 16.00
N VAL A 111 -9.76 -5.66 14.89
CA VAL A 111 -8.69 -4.73 14.53
C VAL A 111 -8.59 -3.62 15.56
N ARG A 112 -9.73 -3.05 15.98
CA ARG A 112 -9.77 -2.03 17.02
C ARG A 112 -9.27 -2.57 18.36
N ALA A 113 -9.68 -3.77 18.75
CA ALA A 113 -9.21 -4.40 19.98
C ALA A 113 -7.70 -4.64 19.96
N SER A 114 -7.16 -5.15 18.85
CA SER A 114 -5.72 -5.38 18.66
C SER A 114 -4.93 -4.07 18.78
N LEU A 115 -5.33 -3.04 18.03
CA LEU A 115 -4.65 -1.74 18.03
C LEU A 115 -4.72 -1.05 19.40
N ASN A 116 -5.86 -1.10 20.09
CA ASN A 116 -5.98 -0.54 21.44
C ASN A 116 -5.12 -1.29 22.47
N ALA A 117 -5.01 -2.62 22.35
CA ALA A 117 -4.14 -3.41 23.22
C ALA A 117 -2.66 -3.10 22.96
N ALA A 118 -2.27 -2.93 21.69
CA ALA A 118 -0.93 -2.51 21.31
C ALA A 118 -0.62 -1.09 21.79
N GLU A 119 -1.56 -0.15 21.64
CA GLU A 119 -1.43 1.22 22.11
C GLU A 119 -1.22 1.28 23.63
N ALA A 120 -2.01 0.54 24.41
CA ALA A 120 -1.86 0.53 25.87
C ALA A 120 -0.45 0.08 26.31
N LYS A 121 0.16 -0.85 25.58
CA LYS A 121 1.52 -1.35 25.83
C LYS A 121 2.59 -0.35 25.38
N ALA A 122 2.42 0.25 24.21
CA ALA A 122 3.31 1.32 23.74
C ALA A 122 3.28 2.54 24.69
N ALA A 123 2.08 2.95 25.13
CA ALA A 123 1.88 4.11 25.99
C ALA A 123 2.52 3.91 27.38
N ALA A 124 2.57 2.68 27.88
CA ALA A 124 3.28 2.34 29.12
C ALA A 124 4.80 2.62 29.02
N GLU A 125 5.33 2.71 27.80
CA GLU A 125 6.72 3.07 27.52
C GLU A 125 6.90 4.53 27.05
N GLY A 126 5.83 5.34 27.05
CA GLY A 126 5.85 6.73 26.63
C GLY A 126 5.81 6.93 25.10
N THR A 127 5.29 5.95 24.36
CA THR A 127 5.15 5.98 22.91
C THR A 127 3.69 5.73 22.51
N HIS A 128 3.20 6.39 21.47
CA HIS A 128 1.84 6.27 20.97
C HIS A 128 1.85 5.77 19.52
N ILE A 129 0.90 4.93 19.17
CA ILE A 129 0.70 4.36 17.83
C ILE A 129 -0.26 5.25 17.05
N VAL A 130 0.13 5.68 15.86
CA VAL A 130 -0.67 6.57 15.00
C VAL A 130 -0.84 5.99 13.60
N MET A 131 -2.09 5.82 13.18
CA MET A 131 -2.47 5.43 11.82
C MET A 131 -2.65 6.68 10.95
N ILE A 132 -1.65 7.03 10.16
CA ILE A 132 -1.67 8.23 9.30
C ILE A 132 -0.69 8.05 8.15
N GLY A 133 -1.10 8.36 6.91
CA GLY A 133 -0.29 8.04 5.73
C GLY A 133 1.14 8.58 5.77
N ILE A 134 1.34 9.84 6.15
CA ILE A 134 2.66 10.40 6.45
C ILE A 134 2.57 11.09 7.81
N LEU A 135 3.52 10.82 8.69
CA LEU A 135 3.62 11.51 9.97
C LEU A 135 4.01 12.99 9.73
N PRO A 136 3.12 13.97 9.99
CA PRO A 136 3.33 15.37 9.61
C PRO A 136 4.45 16.05 10.42
N THR A 137 4.82 15.49 11.57
CA THR A 137 5.89 15.96 12.45
C THR A 137 7.24 15.33 12.13
N LEU A 138 7.31 14.41 11.16
CA LEU A 138 8.58 13.92 10.66
C LEU A 138 9.35 15.05 9.97
N MET A 139 10.64 15.16 10.27
CA MET A 139 11.56 16.22 9.82
C MET A 139 12.91 15.60 9.44
N PRO A 140 13.72 16.25 8.58
CA PRO A 140 14.97 15.67 8.08
C PRO A 140 15.94 15.19 9.17
N GLU A 141 16.03 15.90 10.30
CA GLU A 141 16.88 15.54 11.44
C GLU A 141 16.55 14.15 12.02
N HIS A 142 15.29 13.72 11.97
CA HIS A 142 14.86 12.40 12.42
C HIS A 142 15.38 11.26 11.52
N LEU A 143 15.79 11.58 10.28
CA LEU A 143 16.29 10.62 9.30
C LEU A 143 17.82 10.63 9.16
N SER A 144 18.53 11.40 9.99
CA SER A 144 20.00 11.55 9.90
C SER A 144 20.80 10.52 10.70
N GLY A 145 20.14 9.75 11.59
CA GLY A 145 20.77 8.83 12.55
C GLY A 145 20.28 7.38 12.44
N SER A 146 19.95 6.77 13.57
CA SER A 146 19.41 5.40 13.69
C SER A 146 17.94 5.32 13.26
N TRP A 147 17.63 5.86 12.08
CA TRP A 147 16.27 5.95 11.55
C TRP A 147 15.75 4.62 11.00
N MET A 148 16.64 3.70 10.63
CA MET A 148 16.31 2.41 10.01
C MET A 148 16.18 1.33 11.09
N SER A 149 15.19 0.45 10.94
CA SER A 149 15.08 -0.77 11.74
C SER A 149 16.31 -1.66 11.59
N ASP A 150 16.67 -2.37 12.66
CA ASP A 150 17.79 -3.32 12.65
C ASP A 150 17.42 -4.57 11.82
N SER A 151 17.68 -4.50 10.51
CA SER A 151 17.42 -5.58 9.56
C SER A 151 18.48 -5.61 8.46
N THR A 152 19.05 -6.81 8.24
CA THR A 152 19.99 -7.05 7.14
C THR A 152 19.34 -6.80 5.77
N ARG A 153 18.03 -7.09 5.65
CA ARG A 153 17.26 -6.85 4.44
C ARG A 153 17.16 -5.37 4.10
N TYR A 154 16.81 -4.51 5.06
CA TYR A 154 16.67 -3.08 4.83
C TYR A 154 18.02 -2.43 4.48
N GLN A 155 19.09 -2.83 5.15
CA GLN A 155 20.44 -2.37 4.81
C GLN A 155 20.84 -2.81 3.40
N ALA A 156 20.62 -4.07 3.03
CA ALA A 156 20.90 -4.58 1.70
C ALA A 156 20.09 -3.87 0.59
N LEU A 157 18.83 -3.51 0.87
CA LEU A 157 17.99 -2.74 -0.04
C LEU A 157 18.53 -1.33 -0.25
N ASN A 158 18.85 -0.62 0.83
CA ASN A 158 19.47 0.70 0.78
C ASN A 158 20.72 0.67 -0.10
N ASP A 159 21.66 -0.23 0.21
CA ASP A 159 22.94 -0.31 -0.48
C ASP A 159 22.77 -0.69 -1.96
N SER A 160 21.84 -1.59 -2.26
CA SER A 160 21.55 -2.03 -3.63
C SER A 160 20.89 -0.94 -4.47
N ILE A 161 20.01 -0.13 -3.89
CA ILE A 161 19.37 0.99 -4.59
C ILE A 161 20.42 2.05 -4.93
N PHE A 162 21.26 2.44 -3.97
CA PHE A 162 22.31 3.44 -4.19
C PHE A 162 23.41 2.94 -5.11
N THR A 163 23.77 1.65 -5.03
CA THR A 163 24.71 1.03 -5.98
C THR A 163 24.15 1.04 -7.40
N ALA A 164 22.85 0.77 -7.58
CA ALA A 164 22.21 0.77 -8.89
C ALA A 164 22.07 2.19 -9.46
N ARG A 165 21.78 3.16 -8.60
CA ARG A 165 21.62 4.58 -8.96
C ARG A 165 22.96 5.25 -9.27
N GLY A 166 23.98 5.02 -8.44
CA GLY A 166 25.32 5.59 -8.57
C GLY A 166 25.50 7.01 -8.01
N GLU A 167 24.46 7.59 -7.40
CA GLU A 167 24.42 8.94 -6.84
C GLU A 167 23.35 9.06 -5.74
N ASP A 168 23.31 10.22 -5.05
CA ASP A 168 22.26 10.52 -4.07
C ASP A 168 20.87 10.63 -4.73
N LEU A 169 19.83 10.39 -3.94
CA LEU A 169 18.45 10.60 -4.37
C LEU A 169 18.14 12.09 -4.42
N VAL A 170 17.49 12.53 -5.49
CA VAL A 170 16.88 13.85 -5.57
C VAL A 170 15.39 13.67 -5.43
N ILE A 171 14.81 14.28 -4.39
CA ILE A 171 13.37 14.35 -4.19
C ILE A 171 12.91 15.78 -4.48
N ASP A 172 12.15 15.95 -5.56
CA ASP A 172 11.56 17.21 -6.01
C ASP A 172 10.05 17.01 -6.23
N ILE A 173 9.26 17.45 -5.26
CA ILE A 173 7.81 17.32 -5.27
C ILE A 173 7.21 18.72 -5.35
N SER A 174 6.46 18.97 -6.43
CA SER A 174 5.67 20.18 -6.60
C SER A 174 4.28 19.99 -6.02
N GLY A 175 3.78 20.95 -5.26
CA GLY A 175 2.41 20.99 -4.75
C GLY A 175 2.01 22.44 -4.43
N PRO A 176 1.06 22.65 -3.51
CA PRO A 176 0.79 23.97 -2.94
C PRO A 176 2.06 24.64 -2.42
N GLU A 177 2.97 23.86 -1.83
CA GLU A 177 4.36 24.22 -1.55
C GLU A 177 5.28 23.30 -2.36
N ARG A 178 6.53 23.71 -2.62
CA ARG A 178 7.54 22.84 -3.28
C ARG A 178 8.50 22.31 -2.24
N LEU A 179 8.83 21.02 -2.35
CA LEU A 179 9.92 20.39 -1.62
C LEU A 179 11.01 19.98 -2.63
N SER A 180 12.26 20.34 -2.36
CA SER A 180 13.42 19.90 -3.14
C SER A 180 14.57 19.58 -2.20
N ILE A 181 14.92 18.31 -2.08
CA ILE A 181 15.96 17.81 -1.16
C ILE A 181 16.84 16.76 -1.83
N GLN A 182 18.01 16.55 -1.24
CA GLN A 182 18.89 15.42 -1.55
C GLN A 182 18.89 14.45 -0.36
N ALA A 183 18.87 13.16 -0.63
CA ALA A 183 18.93 12.12 0.39
C ALA A 183 20.02 11.10 0.06
N ALA A 184 20.90 10.85 1.03
CA ALA A 184 22.01 9.90 0.93
C ALA A 184 21.62 8.47 1.35
N SER A 185 20.33 8.23 1.61
CA SER A 185 19.77 6.91 1.89
C SER A 185 18.30 6.87 1.46
N ILE A 186 17.70 5.68 1.49
CA ILE A 186 16.27 5.49 1.22
C ILE A 186 15.36 5.98 2.36
N ALA A 187 15.91 6.65 3.39
CA ALA A 187 15.16 7.08 4.58
C ALA A 187 13.82 7.78 4.31
N PRO A 188 13.69 8.68 3.33
CA PRO A 188 12.42 9.33 3.04
C PRO A 188 11.29 8.36 2.69
N GLU A 189 11.59 7.15 2.22
CA GLU A 189 10.58 6.12 1.94
C GLU A 189 9.83 5.69 3.20
N SER A 190 10.52 5.59 4.34
CA SER A 190 9.92 5.17 5.63
C SER A 190 8.78 6.07 6.10
N ALA A 191 8.67 7.28 5.55
CA ALA A 191 7.56 8.19 5.85
C ALA A 191 6.21 7.68 5.31
N CYS A 192 6.22 6.78 4.32
CA CYS A 192 5.04 6.30 3.64
C CYS A 192 4.44 5.11 4.37
N THR A 193 3.41 5.34 5.18
CA THR A 193 2.62 4.24 5.76
C THR A 193 1.33 3.99 4.99
N SER A 194 0.91 2.74 4.91
CA SER A 194 -0.19 2.29 4.07
C SER A 194 -1.20 1.39 4.79
N MET A 195 -2.37 1.29 4.17
CA MET A 195 -3.30 0.20 4.38
C MET A 195 -3.28 -0.64 3.11
N GLN A 196 -2.95 -1.91 3.21
CA GLN A 196 -2.87 -2.82 2.07
C GLN A 196 -4.03 -3.83 2.12
N LEU A 197 -4.66 -4.07 0.98
CA LEU A 197 -5.83 -4.95 0.84
C LEU A 197 -5.53 -6.10 -0.10
N HIS A 198 -5.77 -7.33 0.34
CA HIS A 198 -5.52 -8.52 -0.47
C HIS A 198 -6.84 -9.13 -0.93
N GLN A 199 -6.90 -9.53 -2.19
CA GLN A 199 -7.96 -10.36 -2.74
C GLN A 199 -7.32 -11.62 -3.34
N GLN A 200 -7.66 -12.79 -2.81
CA GLN A 200 -7.29 -14.06 -3.43
C GLN A 200 -8.06 -14.25 -4.75
N VAL A 201 -7.37 -14.66 -5.82
CA VAL A 201 -7.96 -14.79 -7.17
C VAL A 201 -7.51 -16.09 -7.82
N SER A 202 -8.38 -16.70 -8.64
CA SER A 202 -7.97 -17.82 -9.48
C SER A 202 -7.07 -17.35 -10.64
N PRO A 203 -6.20 -18.21 -11.20
CA PRO A 203 -5.42 -17.86 -12.39
C PRO A 203 -6.28 -17.33 -13.55
N ALA A 204 -7.45 -17.94 -13.78
CA ALA A 204 -8.34 -17.62 -14.90
C ALA A 204 -9.00 -16.25 -14.77
N GLU A 205 -9.30 -15.80 -13.55
CA GLU A 205 -9.97 -14.52 -13.29
C GLU A 205 -8.97 -13.38 -12.99
N PHE A 206 -7.67 -13.69 -12.84
CA PHE A 206 -6.68 -12.75 -12.34
C PHE A 206 -6.66 -11.43 -13.11
N ALA A 207 -6.67 -11.49 -14.44
CA ALA A 207 -6.63 -10.30 -15.29
C ALA A 207 -7.85 -9.38 -15.07
N GLN A 208 -9.04 -9.94 -14.84
CA GLN A 208 -10.24 -9.15 -14.60
C GLN A 208 -10.15 -8.40 -13.26
N TYR A 209 -9.76 -9.10 -12.19
CA TYR A 209 -9.57 -8.49 -10.88
C TYR A 209 -8.45 -7.44 -10.90
N TRP A 210 -7.33 -7.72 -11.57
CA TRP A 210 -6.24 -6.78 -11.72
C TRP A 210 -6.66 -5.51 -12.46
N ASN A 211 -7.26 -5.65 -13.65
CA ASN A 211 -7.64 -4.50 -14.47
C ASN A 211 -8.74 -3.67 -13.77
N ALA A 212 -9.67 -4.32 -13.04
CA ALA A 212 -10.60 -3.63 -12.16
C ALA A 212 -9.86 -2.85 -11.07
N ALA A 213 -8.91 -3.45 -10.34
CA ALA A 213 -8.13 -2.78 -9.31
C ALA A 213 -7.34 -1.57 -9.84
N GLN A 214 -6.83 -1.64 -11.07
CA GLN A 214 -6.14 -0.54 -11.74
C GLN A 214 -7.10 0.63 -12.06
N VAL A 215 -8.31 0.34 -12.56
CA VAL A 215 -9.35 1.36 -12.80
C VAL A 215 -9.74 2.07 -11.51
N LEU A 216 -9.84 1.32 -10.41
CA LEU A 216 -10.29 1.81 -9.12
C LEU A 216 -9.26 2.65 -8.36
N ALA A 217 -7.98 2.61 -8.74
CA ALA A 217 -6.91 3.24 -7.99
C ALA A 217 -7.09 4.77 -7.86
N GLY A 218 -7.55 5.45 -8.92
CA GLY A 218 -7.84 6.89 -8.89
C GLY A 218 -8.97 7.27 -7.91
N PRO A 219 -10.20 6.76 -8.10
CA PRO A 219 -11.31 7.04 -7.18
C PRO A 219 -11.02 6.67 -5.72
N GLN A 220 -10.29 5.57 -5.47
CA GLN A 220 -9.86 5.18 -4.12
C GLN A 220 -8.94 6.22 -3.48
N LEU A 221 -7.94 6.71 -4.20
CA LEU A 221 -7.05 7.75 -3.68
C LEU A 221 -7.81 9.05 -3.38
N ALA A 222 -8.72 9.46 -4.27
CA ALA A 222 -9.45 10.72 -4.11
C ALA A 222 -10.22 10.78 -2.77
N VAL A 223 -10.98 9.71 -2.45
CA VAL A 223 -11.81 9.64 -1.25
C VAL A 223 -11.06 9.12 0.00
N GLY A 224 -9.92 8.47 -0.21
CA GLY A 224 -9.07 7.87 0.82
C GLY A 224 -7.88 8.71 1.25
N ALA A 225 -7.65 9.88 0.65
CA ALA A 225 -6.45 10.70 0.89
C ALA A 225 -6.28 11.11 2.38
N ASN A 226 -5.05 10.98 2.87
CA ASN A 226 -4.62 11.16 4.26
C ASN A 226 -3.10 11.46 4.45
N SER A 227 -2.39 11.99 3.45
CA SER A 227 -0.95 12.31 3.57
C SER A 227 -0.53 13.64 2.90
N PRO A 228 -1.08 14.79 3.35
CA PRO A 228 -0.83 16.09 2.73
C PRO A 228 0.47 16.79 3.13
N PHE A 229 1.12 16.36 4.21
CA PHE A 229 2.33 17.01 4.72
C PHE A 229 3.54 16.07 4.74
N PHE A 230 4.70 16.57 4.32
CA PHE A 230 5.99 15.89 4.47
C PHE A 230 7.09 16.92 4.74
N PHE A 231 7.92 16.69 5.76
CA PHE A 231 8.94 17.64 6.25
C PHE A 231 8.41 19.06 6.48
N GLY A 232 7.16 19.13 6.95
CA GLY A 232 6.46 20.37 7.23
C GLY A 232 5.90 21.11 6.00
N HIS A 233 6.12 20.61 4.78
CA HIS A 233 5.58 21.19 3.54
C HIS A 233 4.20 20.62 3.21
N HIS A 234 3.27 21.50 2.80
CA HIS A 234 1.98 21.10 2.23
C HIS A 234 2.16 20.73 0.75
N LEU A 235 2.03 19.44 0.44
CA LEU A 235 2.28 18.87 -0.89
C LEU A 235 0.98 18.31 -1.49
N TRP A 236 0.98 17.10 -2.02
CA TRP A 236 -0.19 16.48 -2.66
C TRP A 236 -1.17 15.99 -1.61
N ALA A 237 -2.45 15.84 -1.95
CA ALA A 237 -3.43 15.20 -1.04
C ALA A 237 -2.97 13.79 -0.59
N GLU A 238 -2.30 13.07 -1.49
CA GLU A 238 -1.59 11.82 -1.22
C GLU A 238 -0.13 11.88 -1.67
N THR A 239 0.70 12.50 -0.83
CA THR A 239 2.13 12.74 -1.11
C THR A 239 2.94 11.44 -1.19
N ARG A 240 2.50 10.37 -0.52
CA ARG A 240 3.18 9.06 -0.55
C ARG A 240 3.40 8.55 -1.97
N ILE A 241 2.48 8.85 -2.90
CA ILE A 241 2.57 8.36 -4.27
C ILE A 241 3.84 8.86 -4.96
N GLU A 242 4.09 10.17 -4.87
CA GLU A 242 5.28 10.78 -5.47
C GLU A 242 6.52 10.53 -4.62
N LEU A 243 6.40 10.63 -3.30
CA LEU A 243 7.51 10.43 -2.38
C LEU A 243 8.12 9.04 -2.51
N PHE A 244 7.30 7.98 -2.47
CA PHE A 244 7.81 6.61 -2.60
C PHE A 244 8.45 6.41 -3.98
N THR A 245 7.84 6.97 -5.03
CA THR A 245 8.36 6.89 -6.40
C THR A 245 9.77 7.44 -6.51
N GLN A 246 10.05 8.57 -5.87
CA GLN A 246 11.37 9.19 -5.92
C GLN A 246 12.34 8.60 -4.89
N ALA A 247 11.88 8.23 -3.69
CA ALA A 247 12.69 7.76 -2.58
C ALA A 247 13.31 6.37 -2.78
N THR A 248 12.87 5.62 -3.79
CA THR A 248 13.44 4.30 -4.16
C THR A 248 13.84 4.20 -5.63
N ASP A 249 13.96 5.33 -6.32
CA ASP A 249 14.27 5.33 -7.75
C ASP A 249 15.74 4.97 -8.02
N THR A 250 15.95 3.80 -8.57
CA THR A 250 17.28 3.31 -8.97
C THR A 250 17.81 3.96 -10.24
N ARG A 251 17.05 4.85 -10.90
CA ARG A 251 17.42 5.45 -12.19
C ARG A 251 18.08 6.82 -12.00
N PRO A 252 19.30 7.05 -12.51
CA PRO A 252 19.78 8.42 -12.76
C PRO A 252 18.99 9.06 -13.91
N ASP A 253 19.15 10.37 -14.11
CA ASP A 253 18.33 11.16 -15.03
C ASP A 253 18.46 10.74 -16.50
N GLU A 254 19.60 10.18 -16.91
CA GLU A 254 19.78 9.63 -18.25
C GLU A 254 18.86 8.42 -18.48
N LEU A 255 18.74 7.53 -17.49
CA LEU A 255 17.87 6.35 -17.61
C LEU A 255 16.39 6.76 -17.57
N LYS A 256 16.03 7.77 -16.78
CA LYS A 256 14.68 8.35 -16.82
C LYS A 256 14.36 8.90 -18.21
N THR A 257 15.30 9.67 -18.79
CA THR A 257 15.18 10.25 -20.15
C THR A 257 15.05 9.17 -21.23
N GLN A 258 15.74 8.03 -21.07
CA GLN A 258 15.64 6.86 -21.96
C GLN A 258 14.34 6.05 -21.81
N GLY A 259 13.47 6.41 -20.86
CA GLY A 259 12.22 5.69 -20.61
C GLY A 259 12.42 4.37 -19.86
N VAL A 260 13.52 4.20 -19.12
CA VAL A 260 13.67 3.06 -18.21
C VAL A 260 12.58 3.14 -17.15
N ARG A 261 11.91 2.03 -16.85
CA ARG A 261 10.76 1.98 -15.94
C ARG A 261 11.18 2.21 -14.48
N PRO A 262 10.44 3.01 -13.70
CA PRO A 262 10.66 3.08 -12.26
C PRO A 262 10.24 1.77 -11.60
N ARG A 263 10.81 1.48 -10.42
CA ARG A 263 10.38 0.32 -9.61
C ARG A 263 9.05 0.56 -8.93
N VAL A 264 8.79 1.79 -8.49
CA VAL A 264 7.47 2.21 -8.01
C VAL A 264 6.69 2.75 -9.19
N TRP A 265 5.62 2.07 -9.59
CA TRP A 265 4.88 2.51 -10.76
C TRP A 265 3.48 1.92 -10.85
N PHE A 266 2.66 2.59 -11.65
CA PHE A 266 1.29 2.20 -11.95
C PHE A 266 1.20 1.05 -12.97
N GLY A 267 2.21 0.88 -13.83
CA GLY A 267 2.18 -0.03 -14.99
C GLY A 267 2.05 0.73 -16.32
N GLU A 268 1.89 0.01 -17.44
CA GLU A 268 1.82 0.61 -18.79
C GLU A 268 0.70 0.08 -19.71
N ARG A 269 -0.04 -0.95 -19.28
CA ARG A 269 -1.09 -1.60 -20.09
C ARG A 269 -2.05 -2.41 -19.22
N TRP A 270 -3.22 -2.68 -19.79
CA TRP A 270 -4.10 -3.75 -19.30
C TRP A 270 -3.44 -5.11 -19.52
N ILE A 271 -3.68 -6.05 -18.62
CA ILE A 271 -3.13 -7.41 -18.73
C ILE A 271 -4.21 -8.42 -19.13
N THR A 272 -3.74 -9.58 -19.56
CA THR A 272 -4.55 -10.75 -19.92
C THR A 272 -4.26 -11.96 -19.03
N SER A 273 -3.13 -11.96 -18.32
CA SER A 273 -2.74 -12.99 -17.35
C SER A 273 -1.85 -12.41 -16.27
N ILE A 274 -1.81 -13.05 -15.09
CA ILE A 274 -0.80 -12.76 -14.07
C ILE A 274 0.63 -12.95 -14.60
N PHE A 275 0.80 -13.87 -15.56
CA PHE A 275 2.09 -14.13 -16.18
C PHE A 275 2.66 -12.87 -16.84
N ASP A 276 1.82 -12.03 -17.46
CA ASP A 276 2.22 -10.76 -18.08
C ASP A 276 2.99 -9.84 -17.10
N LEU A 277 2.68 -9.93 -15.80
CA LEU A 277 3.29 -9.11 -14.77
C LEU A 277 4.59 -9.71 -14.24
N PHE A 278 4.65 -11.03 -14.04
CA PHE A 278 5.88 -11.71 -13.63
C PHE A 278 6.92 -11.72 -14.76
N GLU A 279 6.50 -11.93 -16.00
CA GLU A 279 7.37 -11.79 -17.17
C GLU A 279 7.90 -10.36 -17.28
N GLU A 280 7.05 -9.35 -17.11
CA GLU A 280 7.46 -7.94 -17.10
C GLU A 280 8.50 -7.66 -16.00
N ASN A 281 8.30 -8.22 -14.80
CA ASN A 281 9.23 -8.10 -13.69
C ASN A 281 10.62 -8.67 -14.05
N VAL A 282 10.67 -9.87 -14.62
CA VAL A 282 11.93 -10.54 -15.01
C VAL A 282 12.60 -9.84 -16.18
N ARG A 283 11.82 -9.34 -17.14
CA ARG A 283 12.32 -8.73 -18.37
C ARG A 283 12.93 -7.35 -18.15
N TYR A 284 12.31 -6.50 -17.32
CA TYR A 284 12.69 -5.08 -17.25
C TYR A 284 13.46 -4.67 -16.01
N PHE A 285 13.37 -5.43 -14.92
CA PHE A 285 13.96 -5.01 -13.64
C PHE A 285 15.18 -5.85 -13.28
N PRO A 286 16.36 -5.24 -13.10
CA PRO A 286 17.51 -5.92 -12.50
C PRO A 286 17.21 -6.42 -11.09
N SER A 287 17.92 -7.43 -10.59
CA SER A 287 17.76 -7.87 -9.20
C SER A 287 18.47 -6.92 -8.22
N LEU A 288 17.77 -6.55 -7.15
CA LEU A 288 18.38 -5.81 -6.02
C LEU A 288 18.99 -6.77 -5.00
N LEU A 289 18.26 -7.82 -4.63
CA LEU A 289 18.65 -8.80 -3.61
C LEU A 289 18.83 -10.20 -4.24
N PRO A 290 19.97 -10.50 -4.90
CA PRO A 290 20.18 -11.78 -5.57
C PRO A 290 20.56 -12.91 -4.58
N GLU A 291 19.64 -13.23 -3.67
CA GLU A 291 19.74 -14.40 -2.79
C GLU A 291 19.20 -15.65 -3.48
N VAL A 292 20.00 -16.73 -3.46
CA VAL A 292 19.66 -17.99 -4.12
C VAL A 292 19.40 -19.04 -3.05
N SER A 293 18.21 -19.63 -3.10
CA SER A 293 17.80 -20.77 -2.28
C SER A 293 18.19 -22.11 -2.92
N ASP A 294 18.25 -23.15 -2.10
CA ASP A 294 18.65 -24.50 -2.52
C ASP A 294 17.56 -25.26 -3.30
N GLU A 295 16.33 -24.74 -3.37
CA GLU A 295 15.20 -25.38 -4.08
C GLU A 295 15.47 -25.48 -5.59
N ASP A 296 15.29 -26.66 -6.18
CA ASP A 296 15.11 -26.79 -7.63
C ASP A 296 13.60 -26.81 -7.94
N PRO A 297 13.03 -25.69 -8.42
CA PRO A 297 11.58 -25.58 -8.59
C PRO A 297 11.04 -26.52 -9.67
N ALA A 298 11.84 -26.92 -10.66
CA ALA A 298 11.42 -27.87 -11.68
C ALA A 298 11.34 -29.30 -11.13
N ALA A 299 12.30 -29.68 -10.28
CA ALA A 299 12.30 -30.97 -9.60
C ALA A 299 11.14 -31.10 -8.59
N GLU A 300 10.83 -30.02 -7.86
CA GLU A 300 9.67 -29.96 -6.96
C GLU A 300 8.36 -30.19 -7.72
N LEU A 301 8.16 -29.45 -8.83
CA LEU A 301 6.97 -29.59 -9.66
C LEU A 301 6.86 -30.99 -10.28
N ALA A 302 7.96 -31.53 -10.82
CA ALA A 302 8.01 -32.87 -11.41
C ALA A 302 7.69 -33.98 -10.38
N ALA A 303 8.01 -33.74 -9.11
CA ALA A 303 7.67 -34.65 -8.01
C ALA A 303 6.24 -34.44 -7.47
N GLY A 304 5.42 -33.61 -8.12
CA GLY A 304 4.03 -33.34 -7.74
C GLY A 304 3.89 -32.45 -6.50
N ARG A 305 4.94 -31.73 -6.10
CA ARG A 305 4.91 -30.76 -4.99
C ARG A 305 4.76 -29.35 -5.55
N THR A 306 4.32 -28.42 -4.71
CA THR A 306 4.20 -26.99 -5.04
C THR A 306 5.53 -26.29 -4.78
N PRO A 307 6.26 -25.82 -5.82
CA PRO A 307 7.51 -25.09 -5.65
C PRO A 307 7.29 -23.77 -4.90
N LYS A 308 8.24 -23.37 -4.05
CA LYS A 308 8.20 -22.08 -3.34
C LYS A 308 8.50 -20.90 -4.24
N LEU A 309 9.28 -21.08 -5.31
CA LEU A 309 9.65 -20.02 -6.25
C LEU A 309 10.27 -18.79 -5.56
N SER A 310 11.14 -19.04 -4.56
CA SER A 310 11.67 -18.01 -3.66
C SER A 310 12.33 -16.85 -4.41
N GLU A 311 13.08 -17.11 -5.47
CA GLU A 311 13.76 -16.06 -6.25
C GLU A 311 12.77 -15.21 -7.05
N LEU A 312 11.70 -15.81 -7.56
CA LEU A 312 10.64 -15.06 -8.25
C LEU A 312 9.88 -14.17 -7.26
N ARG A 313 9.56 -14.71 -6.06
CA ARG A 313 8.88 -13.99 -4.97
C ARG A 313 9.74 -12.85 -4.44
N LEU A 314 11.03 -13.10 -4.16
CA LEU A 314 11.98 -12.08 -3.72
C LEU A 314 12.17 -10.98 -4.77
N HIS A 315 12.30 -11.36 -6.06
CA HIS A 315 12.40 -10.37 -7.14
C HIS A 315 11.16 -9.49 -7.22
N ASN A 316 9.97 -10.09 -7.20
CA ASN A 316 8.69 -9.38 -7.17
C ASN A 316 8.55 -8.46 -5.94
N GLY A 317 9.07 -8.89 -4.79
CA GLY A 317 9.09 -8.09 -3.55
C GLY A 317 9.94 -6.82 -3.60
N THR A 318 10.77 -6.64 -4.64
CA THR A 318 11.61 -5.44 -4.86
C THR A 318 11.14 -4.56 -6.02
N ILE A 319 9.89 -4.78 -6.45
CA ILE A 319 9.18 -4.01 -7.48
C ILE A 319 7.87 -3.53 -6.85
N TYR A 320 7.75 -2.24 -6.65
CA TYR A 320 6.76 -1.62 -5.78
C TYR A 320 5.57 -1.09 -6.57
N ARG A 321 4.80 -2.00 -7.18
CA ARG A 321 3.57 -1.62 -7.89
C ARG A 321 2.46 -1.25 -6.91
N TRP A 322 1.64 -0.28 -7.30
CA TRP A 322 0.47 0.16 -6.51
C TRP A 322 -0.64 -0.88 -6.41
N ASN A 323 -0.76 -1.76 -7.40
CA ASN A 323 -1.36 -3.08 -7.25
C ASN A 323 -0.26 -4.11 -7.50
N ARG A 324 -0.04 -5.11 -6.63
CA ARG A 324 1.05 -6.08 -6.75
C ARG A 324 0.50 -7.49 -6.97
N PRO A 325 1.06 -8.25 -7.94
CA PRO A 325 0.68 -9.65 -8.12
C PRO A 325 1.43 -10.47 -7.08
N ILE A 326 0.73 -11.37 -6.41
CA ILE A 326 1.32 -12.23 -5.39
C ILE A 326 1.14 -13.67 -5.80
N TYR A 327 2.25 -14.40 -5.77
CA TYR A 327 2.27 -15.86 -5.71
C TYR A 327 2.80 -16.24 -4.33
N ASP A 328 2.09 -17.14 -3.66
CA ASP A 328 2.53 -17.68 -2.37
C ASP A 328 2.13 -19.15 -2.20
N VAL A 329 2.74 -19.85 -1.24
CA VAL A 329 2.44 -21.26 -0.96
C VAL A 329 1.98 -21.42 0.48
N VAL A 330 0.69 -21.65 0.67
CA VAL A 330 0.03 -21.80 1.96
C VAL A 330 -0.42 -23.25 2.15
N ASN A 331 -0.04 -23.88 3.25
CA ASN A 331 -0.35 -25.29 3.54
C ASN A 331 -0.01 -26.26 2.39
N GLY A 332 1.05 -25.96 1.63
CA GLY A 332 1.49 -26.76 0.48
C GLY A 332 0.74 -26.48 -0.82
N MET A 333 -0.23 -25.57 -0.83
CA MET A 333 -1.01 -25.18 -2.01
C MET A 333 -0.58 -23.82 -2.56
N PRO A 334 -0.55 -23.63 -3.89
CA PRO A 334 -0.25 -22.34 -4.49
C PRO A 334 -1.48 -21.43 -4.46
N HIS A 335 -1.28 -20.17 -4.08
CA HIS A 335 -2.31 -19.14 -3.96
C HIS A 335 -1.88 -17.92 -4.76
N LEU A 336 -2.82 -17.30 -5.47
CA LEU A 336 -2.61 -16.03 -6.15
C LEU A 336 -3.43 -14.92 -5.47
N ARG A 337 -2.85 -13.73 -5.36
CA ARG A 337 -3.54 -12.56 -4.82
C ARG A 337 -3.26 -11.32 -5.67
N VAL A 338 -4.27 -10.46 -5.77
CA VAL A 338 -4.07 -9.04 -6.08
C VAL A 338 -3.95 -8.33 -4.74
N GLU A 339 -2.84 -7.65 -4.53
CA GLU A 339 -2.61 -6.80 -3.36
C GLU A 339 -2.73 -5.34 -3.79
N ASN A 340 -3.70 -4.63 -3.25
CA ASN A 340 -3.94 -3.22 -3.46
C ASN A 340 -3.22 -2.41 -2.38
N ARG A 341 -2.34 -1.49 -2.78
CA ARG A 341 -1.42 -0.75 -1.90
C ARG A 341 -1.58 0.76 -2.00
N VAL A 342 -2.69 1.22 -2.60
CA VAL A 342 -2.89 2.64 -2.90
C VAL A 342 -3.25 3.44 -1.65
N LEU A 343 -3.95 2.83 -0.69
CA LEU A 343 -4.56 3.54 0.42
C LEU A 343 -3.52 3.90 1.51
N PRO A 344 -3.63 5.09 2.13
CA PRO A 344 -2.88 5.43 3.34
C PRO A 344 -3.46 4.70 4.55
N ALA A 345 -2.67 4.59 5.61
CA ALA A 345 -3.18 4.18 6.92
C ALA A 345 -4.13 5.25 7.50
N GLY A 346 -5.12 4.81 8.29
CA GLY A 346 -6.07 5.67 9.00
C GLY A 346 -7.16 6.31 8.12
N PRO A 347 -7.83 7.39 8.57
CA PRO A 347 -7.66 8.04 9.88
C PRO A 347 -8.21 7.29 11.09
N THR A 348 -9.14 6.36 10.87
CA THR A 348 -9.73 5.50 11.91
C THR A 348 -9.88 4.08 11.40
N VAL A 349 -10.18 3.14 12.30
CA VAL A 349 -10.51 1.77 11.89
C VAL A 349 -11.79 1.77 11.05
N ILE A 350 -12.84 2.52 11.43
CA ILE A 350 -14.06 2.61 10.62
C ILE A 350 -13.79 3.20 9.23
N ASP A 351 -12.88 4.17 9.12
CA ASP A 351 -12.51 4.78 7.84
C ASP A 351 -11.76 3.80 6.92
N MET A 352 -10.85 3.00 7.49
CA MET A 352 -10.14 1.93 6.77
C MET A 352 -11.10 0.81 6.35
N MET A 353 -12.01 0.41 7.23
CA MET A 353 -13.04 -0.59 6.92
C MET A 353 -14.02 -0.10 5.85
N ALA A 354 -14.34 1.20 5.83
CA ALA A 354 -15.11 1.83 4.76
C ALA A 354 -14.38 1.78 3.42
N ASN A 355 -13.08 2.08 3.40
CA ASN A 355 -12.25 1.95 2.20
C ASN A 355 -12.22 0.50 1.70
N ALA A 356 -12.06 -0.48 2.60
CA ALA A 356 -12.08 -1.91 2.26
C ALA A 356 -13.42 -2.33 1.65
N ALA A 357 -14.55 -1.97 2.27
CA ALA A 357 -15.88 -2.32 1.77
C ALA A 357 -16.14 -1.71 0.39
N PHE A 358 -15.74 -0.45 0.18
CA PHE A 358 -15.84 0.20 -1.12
C PHE A 358 -15.01 -0.49 -2.19
N TYR A 359 -13.74 -0.79 -1.89
CA TYR A 359 -12.84 -1.49 -2.79
C TYR A 359 -13.37 -2.88 -3.15
N TYR A 360 -13.67 -3.74 -2.17
CA TYR A 360 -14.09 -5.11 -2.43
C TYR A 360 -15.46 -5.19 -3.11
N GLY A 361 -16.38 -4.25 -2.81
CA GLY A 361 -17.64 -4.12 -3.51
C GLY A 361 -17.44 -3.79 -4.99
N LEU A 362 -16.69 -2.73 -5.28
CA LEU A 362 -16.42 -2.33 -6.66
C LEU A 362 -15.62 -3.38 -7.43
N LEU A 363 -14.59 -3.93 -6.80
CA LEU A 363 -13.73 -4.94 -7.39
C LEU A 363 -14.56 -6.14 -7.85
N ARG A 364 -15.50 -6.60 -7.02
CA ARG A 364 -16.41 -7.69 -7.36
C ARG A 364 -17.31 -7.35 -8.54
N THR A 365 -17.91 -6.17 -8.56
CA THR A 365 -18.83 -5.80 -9.64
C THR A 365 -18.10 -5.63 -10.96
N LEU A 366 -17.00 -4.88 -10.96
CA LEU A 366 -16.24 -4.53 -12.17
C LEU A 366 -15.48 -5.72 -12.76
N SER A 367 -15.01 -6.67 -11.94
CA SER A 367 -14.33 -7.86 -12.46
C SER A 367 -15.29 -8.80 -13.20
N GLU A 368 -16.59 -8.75 -12.89
CA GLU A 368 -17.62 -9.65 -13.43
C GLU A 368 -18.51 -9.00 -14.49
N GLU A 369 -18.20 -7.78 -14.95
CA GLU A 369 -18.96 -7.14 -16.01
C GLU A 369 -18.78 -7.85 -17.35
N ASP A 370 -19.89 -8.15 -18.04
CA ASP A 370 -19.88 -8.73 -19.40
C ASP A 370 -19.09 -7.86 -20.40
N ARG A 371 -19.11 -6.54 -20.20
CA ARG A 371 -18.37 -5.55 -20.99
C ARG A 371 -17.49 -4.73 -20.06
N PRO A 372 -16.30 -5.24 -19.70
CA PRO A 372 -15.49 -4.62 -18.67
C PRO A 372 -15.10 -3.18 -19.00
N ILE A 373 -15.11 -2.31 -18.00
CA ILE A 373 -14.85 -0.89 -18.17
C ILE A 373 -13.49 -0.56 -18.84
N TRP A 374 -12.46 -1.38 -18.61
CA TRP A 374 -11.14 -1.21 -19.25
C TRP A 374 -11.14 -1.48 -20.76
N THR A 375 -12.24 -2.00 -21.32
CA THR A 375 -12.45 -2.07 -22.78
C THR A 375 -12.92 -0.73 -23.37
N LYS A 376 -13.45 0.18 -22.52
CA LYS A 376 -13.94 1.53 -22.88
C LYS A 376 -13.04 2.65 -22.35
N MET A 377 -12.08 2.32 -21.48
CA MET A 377 -11.13 3.25 -20.89
C MET A 377 -9.71 2.86 -21.33
N SER A 378 -8.94 3.83 -21.82
CA SER A 378 -7.52 3.59 -22.10
C SER A 378 -6.74 3.45 -20.79
N PHE A 379 -5.66 2.66 -20.81
CA PHE A 379 -4.80 2.53 -19.63
C PHE A 379 -4.23 3.90 -19.20
N ALA A 380 -3.87 4.75 -20.16
CA ALA A 380 -3.39 6.10 -19.90
C ALA A 380 -4.43 6.97 -19.17
N ALA A 381 -5.72 6.81 -19.44
CA ALA A 381 -6.77 7.51 -18.70
C ALA A 381 -6.86 7.03 -17.25
N ALA A 382 -6.74 5.72 -16.99
CA ALA A 382 -6.70 5.19 -15.62
C ALA A 382 -5.46 5.68 -14.85
N GLN A 383 -4.30 5.73 -15.51
CA GLN A 383 -3.07 6.27 -14.94
C GLN A 383 -3.20 7.78 -14.65
N HIS A 384 -3.81 8.54 -15.57
CA HIS A 384 -4.07 9.96 -15.36
C HIS A 384 -5.00 10.19 -14.16
N ASN A 385 -6.08 9.41 -14.05
CA ASN A 385 -6.98 9.45 -12.88
C ASN A 385 -6.23 9.18 -11.58
N PHE A 386 -5.33 8.19 -11.58
CA PHE A 386 -4.51 7.86 -10.41
C PHE A 386 -3.62 9.04 -9.98
N THR A 387 -2.87 9.64 -10.91
CA THR A 387 -2.01 10.79 -10.59
C THR A 387 -2.81 12.03 -10.21
N ALA A 388 -3.90 12.34 -10.91
CA ALA A 388 -4.74 13.50 -10.61
C ALA A 388 -5.41 13.37 -9.22
N ALA A 389 -5.89 12.18 -8.87
CA ALA A 389 -6.45 11.90 -7.56
C ALA A 389 -5.38 11.97 -6.45
N ALA A 390 -4.17 11.48 -6.70
CA ALA A 390 -3.06 11.60 -5.75
C ALA A 390 -2.74 13.08 -5.47
N GLN A 391 -2.64 13.90 -6.51
CA GLN A 391 -2.30 15.32 -6.44
C GLN A 391 -3.38 16.14 -5.73
N HIS A 392 -4.64 16.00 -6.16
CA HIS A 392 -5.70 16.94 -5.84
C HIS A 392 -6.81 16.34 -4.96
N GLY A 393 -6.75 15.04 -4.63
CA GLY A 393 -7.77 14.39 -3.82
C GLY A 393 -9.17 14.53 -4.41
N MET A 394 -10.12 14.95 -3.57
CA MET A 394 -11.51 15.21 -3.96
C MET A 394 -11.69 16.39 -4.94
N GLU A 395 -10.69 17.27 -5.11
CA GLU A 395 -10.74 18.38 -6.07
C GLU A 395 -10.28 18.00 -7.48
N SER A 396 -9.84 16.75 -7.67
CA SER A 396 -9.36 16.25 -8.96
C SER A 396 -10.44 16.23 -10.06
N ARG A 397 -10.01 16.00 -11.29
CA ARG A 397 -10.87 15.67 -12.44
C ARG A 397 -10.51 14.28 -12.92
N LEU A 398 -11.50 13.39 -12.93
CA LEU A 398 -11.33 11.99 -13.32
C LEU A 398 -12.10 11.73 -14.61
N TYR A 399 -11.50 11.00 -15.54
CA TYR A 399 -12.20 10.49 -16.71
C TYR A 399 -12.94 9.19 -16.36
N TRP A 400 -14.23 9.12 -16.69
CA TRP A 400 -15.01 7.89 -16.62
C TRP A 400 -15.79 7.68 -17.94
N PRO A 401 -15.79 6.46 -18.52
CA PRO A 401 -16.57 6.17 -19.70
C PRO A 401 -18.04 6.59 -19.54
N GLU A 402 -18.62 7.14 -20.62
CA GLU A 402 -20.00 7.63 -20.69
C GLU A 402 -20.28 8.93 -19.90
N LEU A 403 -19.44 9.30 -18.92
CA LEU A 403 -19.52 10.57 -18.20
C LEU A 403 -18.52 11.63 -18.70
N GLY A 404 -17.40 11.21 -19.27
CA GLY A 404 -16.29 12.10 -19.62
C GLY A 404 -15.51 12.51 -18.37
N GLU A 405 -15.07 13.77 -18.30
CA GLU A 405 -14.43 14.32 -17.11
C GLU A 405 -15.47 14.66 -16.04
N VAL A 406 -15.26 14.13 -14.84
CA VAL A 406 -16.19 14.23 -13.70
C VAL A 406 -15.41 14.42 -12.40
N THR A 407 -16.03 15.02 -11.40
CA THR A 407 -15.43 15.17 -10.07
C THR A 407 -15.54 13.86 -9.27
N PRO A 408 -14.62 13.59 -8.34
CA PRO A 408 -14.68 12.39 -7.50
C PRO A 408 -16.00 12.23 -6.76
N ASP A 409 -16.56 13.30 -6.18
CA ASP A 409 -17.84 13.26 -5.47
C ASP A 409 -18.99 12.82 -6.39
N GLU A 410 -19.10 13.42 -7.58
CA GLU A 410 -20.14 13.06 -8.54
C GLU A 410 -20.00 11.61 -9.01
N LEU A 411 -18.77 11.19 -9.35
CA LEU A 411 -18.48 9.82 -9.77
C LEU A 411 -18.82 8.81 -8.67
N ILE A 412 -18.39 9.08 -7.44
CA ILE A 412 -18.61 8.20 -6.30
C ILE A 412 -20.10 8.08 -5.99
N LEU A 413 -20.79 9.21 -5.83
CA LEU A 413 -22.19 9.24 -5.41
C LEU A 413 -23.13 8.64 -6.47
N ARG A 414 -22.89 8.94 -7.76
CA ARG A 414 -23.83 8.56 -8.84
C ARG A 414 -23.54 7.21 -9.48
N GLN A 415 -22.27 6.79 -9.51
CA GLN A 415 -21.87 5.54 -10.19
C GLN A 415 -21.30 4.52 -9.21
N LEU A 416 -20.28 4.88 -8.45
CA LEU A 416 -19.47 3.87 -7.75
C LEU A 416 -20.16 3.30 -6.51
N LEU A 417 -20.84 4.12 -5.70
CA LEU A 417 -21.56 3.62 -4.52
C LEU A 417 -22.64 2.57 -4.86
N PRO A 418 -23.50 2.79 -5.88
CA PRO A 418 -24.42 1.75 -6.34
C PRO A 418 -23.71 0.44 -6.74
N LEU A 419 -22.60 0.53 -7.49
CA LEU A 419 -21.84 -0.64 -7.92
C LEU A 419 -21.16 -1.36 -6.74
N ALA A 420 -20.64 -0.60 -5.78
CA ALA A 420 -20.01 -1.13 -4.56
C ALA A 420 -21.04 -1.89 -3.73
N HIS A 421 -22.22 -1.31 -3.53
CA HIS A 421 -23.31 -1.94 -2.79
C HIS A 421 -23.74 -3.26 -3.44
N GLU A 422 -23.92 -3.26 -4.77
CA GLU A 422 -24.28 -4.48 -5.51
C GLU A 422 -23.19 -5.57 -5.39
N GLY A 423 -21.91 -5.20 -5.47
CA GLY A 423 -20.81 -6.15 -5.34
C GLY A 423 -20.70 -6.75 -3.94
N LEU A 424 -20.87 -5.95 -2.90
CA LEU A 424 -20.93 -6.43 -1.52
C LEU A 424 -22.12 -7.39 -1.31
N ARG A 425 -23.29 -7.04 -1.85
CA ARG A 425 -24.48 -7.91 -1.82
C ARG A 425 -24.21 -9.24 -2.51
N ARG A 426 -23.55 -9.26 -3.67
CA ARG A 426 -23.16 -10.50 -4.38
C ARG A 426 -22.16 -11.35 -3.58
N ARG A 427 -21.28 -10.72 -2.79
CA ARG A 427 -20.39 -11.41 -1.84
C ARG A 427 -21.12 -11.92 -0.59
N GLY A 428 -22.42 -11.67 -0.47
CA GLY A 428 -23.24 -12.09 0.66
C GLY A 428 -23.07 -11.24 1.90
N VAL A 429 -22.51 -10.03 1.79
CA VAL A 429 -22.41 -9.06 2.90
C VAL A 429 -23.80 -8.61 3.32
N ALA A 430 -24.04 -8.51 4.63
CA ALA A 430 -25.33 -8.09 5.16
C ALA A 430 -25.62 -6.61 4.83
N GLY A 431 -26.89 -6.26 4.57
CA GLY A 431 -27.28 -4.90 4.19
C GLY A 431 -26.85 -3.84 5.21
N GLU A 432 -27.01 -4.11 6.52
CA GLU A 432 -26.58 -3.20 7.59
C GLU A 432 -25.07 -2.88 7.56
N VAL A 433 -24.26 -3.81 7.05
CA VAL A 433 -22.82 -3.66 6.90
C VAL A 433 -22.50 -2.79 5.70
N CYS A 434 -23.21 -3.01 4.58
CA CYS A 434 -23.13 -2.15 3.41
C CYS A 434 -23.50 -0.70 3.78
N ASP A 435 -24.64 -0.50 4.45
CA ASP A 435 -25.13 0.82 4.83
C ASP A 435 -24.15 1.55 5.75
N ARG A 436 -23.60 0.87 6.76
CA ARG A 436 -22.61 1.44 7.68
C ARG A 436 -21.38 1.95 6.94
N TYR A 437 -20.71 1.07 6.19
CA TYR A 437 -19.41 1.38 5.61
C TYR A 437 -19.49 2.23 4.35
N LEU A 438 -20.46 1.95 3.46
CA LEU A 438 -20.67 2.79 2.29
C LEU A 438 -21.28 4.15 2.66
N GLY A 439 -22.01 4.24 3.78
CA GLY A 439 -22.45 5.52 4.35
C GLY A 439 -21.28 6.43 4.77
N VAL A 440 -20.15 5.86 5.21
CA VAL A 440 -18.93 6.64 5.49
C VAL A 440 -18.33 7.23 4.20
N ILE A 441 -18.27 6.43 3.14
CA ILE A 441 -17.78 6.89 1.82
C ILE A 441 -18.72 7.94 1.23
N GLU A 442 -20.04 7.74 1.36
CA GLU A 442 -21.05 8.72 0.97
C GLU A 442 -20.87 10.03 1.75
N GLY A 443 -20.65 9.95 3.06
CA GLY A 443 -20.37 11.10 3.92
C GLY A 443 -19.17 11.89 3.45
N ARG A 444 -18.03 11.24 3.21
CA ARG A 444 -16.81 11.89 2.68
C ARG A 444 -17.05 12.51 1.30
N ALA A 445 -17.76 11.82 0.41
CA ALA A 445 -18.07 12.33 -0.91
C ALA A 445 -18.99 13.58 -0.86
N LYS A 446 -19.97 13.61 0.05
CA LYS A 446 -20.88 14.75 0.22
C LYS A 446 -20.20 15.97 0.83
N THR A 447 -19.30 15.78 1.80
CA THR A 447 -18.66 16.89 2.53
C THR A 447 -17.34 17.33 1.90
N GLY A 448 -16.71 16.47 1.08
CA GLY A 448 -15.34 16.65 0.61
C GLY A 448 -14.27 16.40 1.69
N GLN A 449 -14.67 16.05 2.91
CA GLN A 449 -13.77 15.93 4.05
C GLN A 449 -13.12 14.55 4.11
N THR A 450 -11.90 14.47 3.56
CA THR A 450 -10.98 13.34 3.72
C THR A 450 -10.01 13.59 4.89
N GLY A 451 -9.17 12.61 5.21
CA GLY A 451 -8.09 12.79 6.18
C GLY A 451 -7.14 13.92 5.78
N ALA A 452 -6.78 13.99 4.50
CA ALA A 452 -5.92 15.05 3.99
C ALA A 452 -6.58 16.43 4.10
N ALA A 453 -7.85 16.56 3.68
CA ALA A 453 -8.57 17.84 3.77
C ALA A 453 -8.72 18.31 5.23
N TRP A 454 -8.98 17.40 6.16
CA TRP A 454 -9.07 17.70 7.58
C TRP A 454 -7.72 18.14 8.16
N GLN A 455 -6.63 17.45 7.83
CA GLN A 455 -5.28 17.84 8.27
C GLN A 455 -4.91 19.25 7.79
N VAL A 456 -5.14 19.56 6.50
CA VAL A 456 -4.81 20.86 5.91
C VAL A 456 -5.59 21.99 6.57
N SER A 457 -6.92 21.84 6.69
CA SER A 457 -7.77 22.86 7.31
C SER A 457 -7.44 23.08 8.79
N THR A 458 -7.11 22.00 9.53
CA THR A 458 -6.72 22.08 10.94
C THR A 458 -5.38 22.80 11.12
N VAL A 459 -4.37 22.49 10.31
CA VAL A 459 -3.07 23.19 10.34
C VAL A 459 -3.27 24.67 10.04
N GLN A 460 -4.05 25.02 9.01
CA GLN A 460 -4.34 26.41 8.66
C GLN A 460 -5.01 27.15 9.82
N ARG A 461 -6.07 26.57 10.41
CA ARG A 461 -6.77 27.13 11.57
C ARG A 461 -5.83 27.39 12.76
N ILE A 462 -4.92 26.46 13.05
CA ILE A 462 -3.97 26.63 14.16
C ILE A 462 -2.93 27.71 13.82
N GLN A 463 -2.43 27.78 12.57
CA GLN A 463 -1.51 28.84 12.15
C GLN A 463 -2.16 30.23 12.19
N GLU A 464 -3.44 30.35 11.83
CA GLU A 464 -4.21 31.60 11.94
C GLU A 464 -4.33 32.11 13.38
N SER A 465 -4.19 31.23 14.38
CA SER A 465 -4.12 31.62 15.80
C SER A 465 -2.74 32.17 16.24
N GLY A 466 -1.79 32.29 15.30
CA GLY A 466 -0.44 32.83 15.53
C GLY A 466 0.63 31.79 15.85
N ARG A 467 0.33 30.50 15.71
CA ARG A 467 1.30 29.40 15.91
C ARG A 467 2.17 29.20 14.68
N SER A 468 3.42 28.79 14.90
CA SER A 468 4.34 28.39 13.83
C SER A 468 3.89 27.09 13.15
N ARG A 469 4.40 26.81 11.94
CA ARG A 469 4.08 25.55 11.21
C ARG A 469 4.41 24.29 12.03
N PRO A 470 5.58 24.15 12.69
CA PRO A 470 5.85 22.99 13.54
C PRO A 470 4.87 22.84 14.71
N GLU A 471 4.53 23.94 15.40
CA GLU A 471 3.52 23.92 16.47
C GLU A 471 2.13 23.53 15.95
N ALA A 472 1.76 24.02 14.75
CA ALA A 472 0.49 23.70 14.12
C ALA A 472 0.39 22.23 13.70
N LEU A 473 1.48 21.64 13.18
CA LEU A 473 1.52 20.22 12.80
C LEU A 473 1.43 19.32 14.03
N ALA A 474 2.17 19.61 15.10
CA ALA A 474 2.08 18.86 16.35
C ALA A 474 0.72 19.04 17.04
N GLY A 475 0.13 20.24 16.98
CA GLY A 475 -1.21 20.52 17.48
C GLY A 475 -2.29 19.76 16.70
N MET A 476 -2.21 19.78 15.37
CA MET A 476 -3.11 19.01 14.49
C MET A 476 -2.99 17.51 14.77
N LEU A 477 -1.76 16.98 14.89
CA LEU A 477 -1.53 15.56 15.14
C LEU A 477 -2.08 15.11 16.50
N ARG A 478 -2.03 15.97 17.52
CA ARG A 478 -2.68 15.73 18.81
C ARG A 478 -4.20 15.59 18.67
N GLU A 479 -4.84 16.55 18.00
CA GLU A 479 -6.28 16.48 17.71
C GLU A 479 -6.63 15.26 16.85
N TYR A 480 -5.78 14.91 15.88
CA TYR A 480 -5.93 13.74 15.02
C TYR A 480 -5.94 12.45 15.84
N VAL A 481 -5.01 12.28 16.76
CA VAL A 481 -4.89 11.06 17.60
C VAL A 481 -6.10 10.92 18.53
N GLU A 482 -6.58 12.01 19.12
CA GLU A 482 -7.81 11.99 19.93
C GLU A 482 -9.02 11.49 19.10
N ARG A 483 -9.18 12.02 17.88
CA ARG A 483 -10.26 11.62 16.99
C ARG A 483 -10.06 10.21 16.42
N MET A 484 -8.83 9.80 16.14
CA MET A 484 -8.47 8.44 15.73
C MET A 484 -8.96 7.40 16.73
N HIS A 485 -8.74 7.62 18.03
CA HIS A 485 -9.18 6.71 19.10
C HIS A 485 -10.71 6.70 19.30
N SER A 486 -11.40 7.81 19.00
CA SER A 486 -12.86 7.85 19.04
C SER A 486 -13.50 6.85 18.07
N ASN A 487 -12.80 6.56 16.96
CA ASN A 487 -13.28 5.75 15.84
C ASN A 487 -14.57 6.31 15.19
N GLU A 488 -14.80 7.61 15.31
CA GLU A 488 -15.80 8.32 14.51
C GLU A 488 -15.25 8.58 13.10
N PRO A 489 -16.06 8.52 12.03
CA PRO A 489 -15.58 8.75 10.67
C PRO A 489 -15.03 10.16 10.44
N VAL A 490 -13.96 10.30 9.67
CA VAL A 490 -13.31 11.60 9.41
C VAL A 490 -14.23 12.67 8.85
N HIS A 491 -15.26 12.30 8.07
CA HIS A 491 -16.22 13.29 7.54
C HIS A 491 -17.09 13.94 8.61
N THR A 492 -17.05 13.46 9.85
CA THR A 492 -17.76 14.01 11.01
C THR A 492 -16.87 14.86 11.92
N TRP A 493 -15.57 14.94 11.64
CA TRP A 493 -14.55 15.51 12.52
C TRP A 493 -14.50 17.05 12.58
N GLY A 494 -15.61 17.74 12.32
CA GLY A 494 -15.70 19.21 12.33
C GLY A 494 -14.82 19.89 13.37
#